data_AF-A0AAE5KRG2-F1
#
_entry.id   AF-A0AAE5KRG2-F1
#
_cell.length_a   1.000
_cell.length_b   1.000
_cell.length_c   1.000
_cell.angle_alpha   90.00
_cell.angle_beta   90.00
_cell.angle_gamma   90.00
#
_symmetry.space_group_name_H-M   'P 1'
#
loop_
_entity.id
_entity.type
_entity.pdbx_description
1 polymer ?
#
loop_
_entity_poly.entity_id
_entity_poly.type
_entity_poly.pdbx_seq_one_letter_code
_entity_poly.pdbx_strand_id
1 'polypeptide(L)' 'MGLFGSDKNPRAELAVLFAKADEPMEAAIDWARSVADKAGLDPAKDEVQLIRELRRTELNLDLKTATYLVEQTAKAAR' A
#
# COMPACT_ATOMS: atom_id res chain seq x y z
N MET A 1 11.03 15.43 -18.97
CA MET A 1 10.73 15.42 -17.51
C MET A 1 10.12 14.07 -17.18
N GLY A 2 10.61 13.39 -16.14
CA GLY A 2 10.42 11.95 -15.89
C GLY A 2 8.96 11.55 -15.71
N LEU A 3 8.54 10.51 -16.46
CA LEU A 3 7.18 9.99 -16.50
C LEU A 3 6.85 8.97 -15.39
N PHE A 4 7.74 8.80 -14.39
CA PHE A 4 7.57 7.82 -13.31
C PHE A 4 8.11 8.37 -12.01
N GLY A 5 7.29 9.16 -11.32
CA GLY A 5 7.67 9.74 -10.04
C GLY A 5 6.75 10.89 -9.70
N SER A 6 5.58 10.57 -9.17
CA SER A 6 4.88 11.51 -8.31
C SER A 6 5.88 11.97 -7.24
N ASP A 7 6.23 13.26 -7.22
CA ASP A 7 7.11 13.87 -6.20
C ASP A 7 6.41 13.91 -4.82
N LYS A 8 5.19 13.37 -4.75
CA LYS A 8 4.39 13.28 -3.54
C LYS A 8 4.97 12.24 -2.59
N ASN A 9 4.81 12.53 -1.31
CA ASN A 9 5.23 11.70 -0.19
C ASN A 9 4.20 10.58 0.03
N PRO A 10 4.58 9.28 -0.12
CA PRO A 10 3.67 8.15 0.08
C PRO A 10 2.92 8.18 1.41
N ARG A 11 3.57 8.61 2.49
CA ARG A 11 2.94 8.71 3.81
C ARG A 11 1.83 9.77 3.83
N ALA A 12 2.04 10.90 3.15
CA ALA A 12 1.05 11.95 3.06
C ALA A 12 -0.15 11.51 2.19
N GLU A 13 0.10 10.76 1.11
CA GLU A 13 -0.98 10.20 0.31
C GLU A 13 -1.82 9.18 1.08
N LEU A 14 -1.18 8.26 1.81
CA LEU A 14 -1.89 7.32 2.67
C LEU A 14 -2.69 8.04 3.77
N ALA A 15 -2.15 9.11 4.35
CA ALA A 15 -2.89 9.91 5.33
C ALA A 15 -4.16 10.54 4.73
N VAL A 16 -4.16 10.91 3.44
CA VAL A 16 -5.34 11.40 2.74
C VAL A 16 -6.33 10.27 2.42
N LEU A 17 -5.83 9.15 1.89
CA LEU A 17 -6.66 7.99 1.52
C LEU A 17 -7.36 7.37 2.74
N PHE A 18 -6.68 7.33 3.88
CA PHE A 18 -7.16 6.76 5.13
C PHE A 18 -7.52 7.84 6.18
N ALA A 19 -7.84 9.06 5.75
CA ALA A 19 -8.09 10.22 6.62
C ALA A 19 -9.23 10.05 7.64
N LYS A 20 -10.09 9.03 7.47
CA LYS A 20 -11.20 8.72 8.37
C LYS A 20 -10.79 7.84 9.56
N ALA A 21 -9.59 7.26 9.53
CA ALA A 21 -9.07 6.47 10.63
C ALA A 21 -8.31 7.38 11.61
N ASP A 22 -8.38 7.06 12.90
CA ASP A 22 -7.62 7.77 13.93
C ASP A 22 -6.11 7.59 13.71
N GLU A 23 -5.71 6.42 13.21
CA GLU A 23 -4.34 6.09 12.82
C GLU A 23 -4.26 5.69 11.33
N PRO A 24 -4.15 6.66 10.40
CA PRO A 24 -4.23 6.39 8.96
C PRO A 24 -3.17 5.41 8.44
N MET A 25 -1.97 5.42 9.03
CA MET A 25 -0.89 4.52 8.61
C MET A 25 -1.14 3.08 9.05
N GLU A 26 -1.62 2.86 10.28
CA GLU A 26 -1.97 1.52 10.77
C GLU A 26 -3.16 0.96 9.98
N ALA A 27 -4.19 1.79 9.76
CA ALA A 27 -5.33 1.42 8.93
C ALA A 27 -4.94 1.05 7.49
N ALA A 28 -3.96 1.73 6.90
CA ALA A 28 -3.42 1.39 5.59
C ALA A 28 -2.72 0.02 5.59
N ILE A 29 -1.92 -0.27 6.62
CA ILE A 29 -1.20 -1.55 6.76
C ILE A 29 -2.21 -2.69 6.95
N ASP A 30 -3.20 -2.52 7.82
CA ASP A 30 -4.23 -3.53 8.07
C ASP A 30 -5.11 -3.77 6.85
N TRP A 31 -5.44 -2.72 6.11
CA TRP A 31 -6.10 -2.86 4.82
C TRP A 31 -5.24 -3.66 3.83
N ALA A 32 -3.95 -3.36 3.71
CA ALA A 32 -3.05 -4.08 2.81
C ALA A 32 -2.89 -5.56 3.20
N ARG A 33 -2.83 -5.87 4.51
CA ARG A 33 -2.89 -7.24 5.02
C ARG A 33 -4.17 -7.94 4.62
N SER A 34 -5.32 -7.29 4.79
CA SER A 34 -6.62 -7.86 4.37
C SER A 34 -6.68 -8.16 2.86
N VAL A 35 -6.08 -7.31 2.02
CA VAL A 35 -5.97 -7.56 0.58
C VAL A 35 -5.06 -8.76 0.30
N ALA A 36 -3.91 -8.85 0.97
CA ALA A 36 -3.00 -9.98 0.85
C ALA A 36 -3.66 -11.30 1.26
N ASP A 37 -4.35 -11.33 2.40
CA ASP A 37 -5.05 -12.51 2.92
C ASP A 37 -6.14 -12.99 1.96
N LYS A 38 -6.94 -12.08 1.40
CA LYS A 38 -7.99 -12.41 0.42
C LYS A 38 -7.41 -12.96 -0.88
N ALA A 39 -6.23 -12.50 -1.27
CA ALA A 39 -5.54 -12.93 -2.47
C ALA A 39 -4.64 -14.17 -2.24
N GLY A 40 -4.47 -14.62 -0.99
CA GLY A 40 -3.56 -15.70 -0.64
C GLY A 40 -2.09 -15.37 -0.89
N LEU A 41 -1.71 -14.10 -0.73
CA LEU A 41 -0.36 -13.58 -0.99
C LEU A 41 0.41 -13.39 0.32
N ASP A 42 1.70 -13.71 0.31
CA ASP A 42 2.62 -13.38 1.42
C ASP A 42 3.25 -12.00 1.16
N PRO A 43 2.99 -10.98 1.99
CA PRO A 43 3.54 -9.63 1.78
C PRO A 43 5.07 -9.58 1.69
N ALA A 44 5.79 -10.53 2.27
CA ALA A 44 7.26 -10.59 2.25
C ALA A 44 7.85 -11.39 1.08
N LYS A 45 7.01 -12.12 0.32
CA LYS A 45 7.47 -12.96 -0.81
C LYS A 45 6.82 -12.57 -2.14
N ASP A 46 5.59 -12.08 -2.11
CA ASP A 46 4.75 -11.80 -3.26
C ASP A 46 4.55 -10.29 -3.49
N GLU A 47 5.58 -9.48 -3.23
CA GLU A 47 5.49 -8.02 -3.22
C GLU A 47 4.88 -7.44 -4.52
N VAL A 48 5.31 -7.93 -5.68
CA VAL A 48 4.83 -7.44 -6.99
C VAL A 48 3.36 -7.80 -7.22
N GLN A 49 2.95 -9.00 -6.84
CA GLN A 49 1.56 -9.46 -6.92
C GLN A 49 0.69 -8.61 -5.97
N LEU A 50 1.17 -8.36 -4.76
CA LEU A 50 0.44 -7.56 -3.78
C LEU A 50 0.30 -6.10 -4.25
N ILE A 51 1.37 -5.47 -4.77
CA ILE A 51 1.29 -4.12 -5.39
C ILE A 51 0.20 -4.08 -6.46
N ARG A 52 0.11 -5.12 -7.30
CA ARG A 52 -0.91 -5.19 -8.36
C ARG A 52 -2.32 -5.31 -7.78
N GLU A 53 -2.52 -6.12 -6.75
CA GLU A 53 -3.83 -6.30 -6.11
C GLU A 53 -4.28 -5.07 -5.33
N LEU A 54 -3.37 -4.38 -4.62
CA LEU A 54 -3.68 -3.12 -3.94
C LEU A 54 -4.17 -2.06 -4.94
N ARG A 55 -3.49 -1.93 -6.09
CA ARG A 55 -3.85 -0.96 -7.14
C ARG A 55 -5.09 -1.36 -7.94
N ARG A 56 -5.47 -2.64 -7.95
CA ARG A 56 -6.75 -3.12 -8.49
C ARG A 56 -7.91 -2.80 -7.55
N THR A 57 -7.65 -2.85 -6.24
CA THR A 57 -8.64 -2.62 -5.19
C THR A 57 -8.87 -1.13 -4.94
N GLU A 58 -7.80 -0.33 -4.89
CA GLU A 58 -7.87 1.13 -4.77
C GLU A 58 -7.24 1.79 -6.01
N LEU A 59 -8.11 2.30 -6.90
CA LEU A 59 -7.69 2.85 -8.19
C LEU A 59 -6.91 4.18 -8.07
N ASN A 60 -7.07 4.91 -6.96
CA ASN A 60 -6.32 6.14 -6.72
C ASN A 60 -4.94 5.88 -6.09
N LEU A 61 -4.62 4.63 -5.77
CA LEU A 61 -3.32 4.27 -5.22
C LEU A 61 -2.28 4.24 -6.34
N ASP A 62 -1.37 5.21 -6.32
CA ASP A 62 -0.27 5.24 -7.27
C ASP A 62 0.75 4.13 -6.99
N LEU A 63 1.63 3.86 -7.97
CA LEU A 63 2.62 2.78 -7.86
C LEU A 63 3.61 3.01 -6.71
N LYS A 64 4.06 4.25 -6.50
CA LYS A 64 5.06 4.58 -5.47
C LYS A 64 4.46 4.37 -4.08
N THR A 65 3.22 4.81 -3.89
CA THR A 65 2.49 4.67 -2.64
C THR A 65 2.10 3.22 -2.37
N ALA A 66 1.72 2.45 -3.40
CA ALA A 66 1.48 1.02 -3.29
C ALA A 66 2.76 0.25 -2.90
N THR A 67 3.89 0.51 -3.57
CA THR A 67 5.17 -0.11 -3.24
C THR A 67 5.57 0.19 -1.80
N TYR A 68 5.49 1.46 -1.38
CA TYR A 68 5.78 1.85 -0.01
C TYR A 68 4.91 1.08 0.99
N LEU A 69 3.60 0.97 0.73
CA LEU A 69 2.69 0.28 1.63
C LEU A 69 3.00 -1.21 1.75
N VAL A 70 3.36 -1.88 0.65
CA VAL A 70 3.80 -3.28 0.67
C VAL A 70 5.06 -3.46 1.50
N GLU A 71 6.07 -2.59 1.36
CA GLU A 71 7.27 -2.67 2.20
C GLU A 71 6.95 -2.53 3.69
N GLN A 72 6.04 -1.64 4.07
CA GLN A 72 5.62 -1.50 5.47
C GLN A 72 4.86 -2.72 5.95
N THR A 73 3.99 -3.28 5.11
CA THR A 73 3.23 -4.48 5.40
C THR A 73 4.15 -5.69 5.61
N ALA A 74 5.16 -5.86 4.75
CA ALA A 74 6.17 -6.90 4.87
C ALA A 74 7.03 -6.75 6.14
N LYS A 75 7.41 -5.52 6.49
CA LYS A 75 8.15 -5.23 7.74
C LYS A 75 7.33 -5.55 8.98
N ALA A 76 6.03 -5.25 8.95
CA ALA A 76 5.12 -5.49 10.06
C ALA A 76 4.68 -6.97 10.19
N ALA A 77 5.01 -7.82 9.21
CA ALA A 77 4.75 -9.25 9.25
C ALA A 77 5.94 -10.08 9.77
N ARG A 78 7.10 -9.43 10.02
CA ARG A 78 8.28 -10.02 10.64
C ARG A 78 8.23 -9.89 12.15
#